data_AF-A0A1H3FVF3-F1
#
_entry.id   AF-A0A1H3FVF3-F1
#
_cell.length_a   1.000
_cell.length_b   1.000
_cell.length_c   1.000
_cell.angle_alpha   90.00
_cell.angle_beta   90.00
_cell.angle_gamma   90.00
#
_symmetry.space_group_name_H-M   'P 1'
#
loop_
_entity.id
_entity.type
_entity.pdbx_description
1 polymer ?
#
loop_
_entity_poly.entity_id
_entity_poly.type
_entity_poly.pdbx_seq_one_letter_code
_entity_poly.pdbx_strand_id
1 'polypeptide(L)'
;MMNIARNSVNRFLAAIFVSAKLVAFSYAVGGAQPAMAGGFTACEQPFIFEGSAANIVPLEYVATSVDRTAIETERSEKLQETARRLSWLFKLDSWHQATYGSLGVVAHMFLGQVCEADEVLQELLLGRSGLPVRKDQILIILHGRIFIEDGQIFVQSQVSGFRRRSHPDEFVMPLAANFASETLSVHLAASDKSLFVSLPVLDMTFAPRVISEDLFDRIDATFLEASRVFTRPDLDAPSDELLFQPGRPRAFSVRITDEPGWIEIEDRFGGHPDRGFIRVNPEASGLFHRNLPELDFLNGLLGFLRVQQVRNSTDFTPTHDRAALQTMNAFERYLGNDLTAYEPEVRALANGLVGFVKASELNDWPGARKAFLRAAELAPTDTHYRNALGVTDAVLCCVDVGSSPYRDPTRWFADAVSVDPKNGEALGNMLHFLEFLSSAEEPPENINVSNLPRTLEVVRKVAEQNPDLIRGGLD
;
A
#
# COMPACT_ATOMS: atom_id res chain seq x y z
N MET A 1 23.43 43.40 -1.03
CA MET A 1 22.23 43.23 -0.18
C MET A 1 20.90 43.37 -0.94
N MET A 2 20.78 44.21 -1.98
CA MET A 2 19.52 44.33 -2.76
C MET A 2 19.13 43.10 -3.61
N ASN A 3 20.08 42.24 -4.01
CA ASN A 3 19.75 41.02 -4.78
C ASN A 3 19.18 39.87 -3.94
N ILE A 4 19.41 39.84 -2.63
CA ILE A 4 18.88 38.78 -1.75
C ILE A 4 17.39 39.03 -1.45
N ALA A 5 16.99 40.30 -1.29
CA ALA A 5 15.60 40.68 -1.06
C ALA A 5 14.69 40.51 -2.28
N ARG A 6 15.24 40.56 -3.51
CA ARG A 6 14.46 40.38 -4.74
C ARG A 6 14.13 38.92 -5.02
N ASN A 7 15.04 38.01 -4.66
CA ASN A 7 14.83 36.57 -4.80
C ASN A 7 13.84 36.01 -3.76
N SER A 8 13.77 36.58 -2.55
CA SER A 8 12.78 36.17 -1.54
C SER A 8 11.36 36.61 -1.89
N VAL A 9 11.18 37.84 -2.42
CA VAL A 9 9.86 38.36 -2.81
C VAL A 9 9.27 37.63 -4.03
N ASN A 10 10.10 37.27 -5.02
CA ASN A 10 9.62 36.50 -6.17
C ASN A 10 9.24 35.06 -5.80
N ARG A 11 9.96 34.42 -4.85
CA ARG A 11 9.57 33.11 -4.31
C ARG A 11 8.26 33.18 -3.51
N PHE A 12 8.07 34.25 -2.74
CA PHE A 12 6.85 34.45 -1.94
C PHE A 12 5.62 34.73 -2.82
N LEU A 13 5.75 35.54 -3.86
CA LEU A 13 4.65 35.82 -4.80
C LEU A 13 4.31 34.63 -5.70
N ALA A 14 5.31 33.84 -6.12
CA ALA A 14 5.06 32.59 -6.86
C ALA A 14 4.33 31.55 -5.98
N ALA A 15 4.70 31.43 -4.69
CA ALA A 15 4.02 30.56 -3.75
C ALA A 15 2.56 30.97 -3.53
N ILE A 16 2.26 32.28 -3.41
CA ILE A 16 0.88 32.80 -3.24
C ILE A 16 0.01 32.56 -4.48
N PHE A 17 0.53 32.75 -5.70
CA PHE A 17 -0.24 32.53 -6.92
C PHE A 17 -0.50 31.04 -7.22
N VAL A 18 0.41 30.15 -6.84
CA VAL A 18 0.23 28.69 -6.98
C VAL A 18 -0.77 28.17 -5.95
N SER A 19 -0.67 28.60 -4.68
CA SER A 19 -1.60 28.19 -3.63
C SER A 19 -3.04 28.69 -3.87
N ALA A 20 -3.23 29.90 -4.43
CA ALA A 20 -4.57 30.39 -4.78
C ALA A 20 -5.24 29.58 -5.93
N LYS A 21 -4.47 29.06 -6.89
CA LYS A 21 -5.01 28.19 -7.97
C LYS A 21 -5.30 26.76 -7.50
N LEU A 22 -4.53 26.24 -6.54
CA LEU A 22 -4.77 24.94 -5.92
C LEU A 22 -5.98 24.95 -4.97
N VAL A 23 -6.24 26.04 -4.23
CA VAL A 23 -7.45 26.12 -3.38
C VAL A 23 -8.75 26.18 -4.20
N ALA A 24 -8.70 26.73 -5.43
CA ALA A 24 -9.84 26.68 -6.36
C ALA A 24 -10.14 25.26 -6.89
N PHE A 25 -9.22 24.30 -6.72
CA PHE A 25 -9.36 22.91 -7.16
C PHE A 25 -10.35 22.11 -6.30
N SER A 26 -10.51 22.44 -5.02
CA SER A 26 -11.31 21.66 -4.06
C SER A 26 -12.83 21.87 -4.17
N TYR A 27 -13.31 23.00 -4.69
CA TYR A 27 -14.74 23.35 -4.61
C TYR A 27 -15.60 22.92 -5.81
N ALA A 28 -15.03 22.45 -6.91
CA ALA A 28 -15.77 22.19 -8.16
C ALA A 28 -16.14 20.71 -8.42
N VAL A 29 -16.06 19.81 -7.42
CA VAL A 29 -16.22 18.35 -7.59
C VAL A 29 -17.50 17.78 -6.95
N GLY A 30 -18.47 18.63 -6.60
CA GLY A 30 -19.76 18.20 -6.04
C GLY A 30 -20.67 17.57 -7.09
N GLY A 31 -20.52 16.27 -7.35
CA GLY A 31 -21.44 15.47 -8.19
C GLY A 31 -20.77 14.48 -9.16
N ALA A 32 -19.44 14.37 -9.15
CA ALA A 32 -18.71 13.53 -10.09
C ALA A 32 -18.65 12.05 -9.64
N GLN A 33 -18.68 11.15 -10.62
CA GLN A 33 -18.29 9.74 -10.51
C GLN A 33 -17.03 9.56 -9.65
N PRO A 34 -16.80 8.37 -9.04
CA PRO A 34 -15.62 8.12 -8.19
C PRO A 34 -14.35 8.66 -8.87
N ALA A 35 -13.84 9.78 -8.35
CA ALA A 35 -12.92 10.63 -9.08
C ALA A 35 -11.61 9.88 -9.32
N MET A 36 -11.41 9.45 -10.56
CA MET A 36 -10.10 9.05 -11.05
C MET A 36 -9.38 10.30 -11.51
N ALA A 37 -8.22 10.54 -10.95
CA ALA A 37 -7.47 11.74 -11.21
C ALA A 37 -5.98 11.44 -11.31
N GLY A 38 -5.31 12.24 -12.12
CA GLY A 38 -3.91 12.07 -12.41
C GLY A 38 -3.16 13.38 -12.38
N GLY A 39 -1.94 13.34 -11.89
CA GLY A 39 -1.13 14.53 -11.83
C GLY A 39 0.36 14.26 -11.79
N PHE A 40 1.14 15.30 -12.02
CA PHE A 40 2.57 15.27 -11.79
C PHE A 40 3.02 16.59 -11.19
N THR A 41 4.00 16.52 -10.29
CA THR A 41 4.51 17.67 -9.55
C THR A 41 5.97 17.48 -9.18
N ALA A 42 6.59 18.55 -8.71
CA ALA A 42 7.90 18.49 -8.09
C ALA A 42 7.79 17.99 -6.64
N CYS A 43 8.84 17.36 -6.13
CA CYS A 43 8.85 16.79 -4.77
C CYS A 43 8.78 17.85 -3.66
N GLU A 44 9.08 19.12 -3.96
CA GLU A 44 8.93 20.25 -3.04
C GLU A 44 7.50 20.80 -2.98
N GLN A 45 6.59 20.33 -3.85
CA GLN A 45 5.19 20.73 -3.89
C GLN A 45 4.30 19.49 -4.02
N PRO A 46 4.38 18.55 -3.06
CA PRO A 46 3.59 17.34 -3.15
C PRO A 46 2.12 17.65 -2.94
N PHE A 47 1.26 17.04 -3.75
CA PHE A 47 -0.18 17.12 -3.56
C PHE A 47 -0.83 15.74 -3.79
N ILE A 48 -2.05 15.61 -3.28
CA ILE A 48 -2.95 14.46 -3.48
C ILE A 48 -4.30 14.97 -3.99
N PHE A 49 -5.13 14.06 -4.48
CA PHE A 49 -6.50 14.38 -4.84
C PHE A 49 -7.42 14.16 -3.64
N GLU A 50 -7.98 15.26 -3.12
CA GLU A 50 -8.91 15.25 -1.98
C GLU A 50 -10.17 14.39 -2.27
N GLY A 51 -10.66 14.42 -3.51
CA GLY A 51 -11.81 13.64 -3.95
C GLY A 51 -11.53 12.15 -4.18
N SER A 52 -10.27 11.71 -4.07
CA SER A 52 -9.89 10.31 -4.27
C SER A 52 -9.83 9.58 -2.93
N ALA A 53 -10.44 8.40 -2.89
CA ALA A 53 -10.48 7.55 -1.71
C ALA A 53 -9.11 6.89 -1.44
N ALA A 54 -8.35 6.60 -2.50
CA ALA A 54 -6.95 6.21 -2.43
C ALA A 54 -6.10 7.12 -3.31
N ASN A 55 -4.92 7.49 -2.82
CA ASN A 55 -3.90 8.20 -3.56
C ASN A 55 -2.63 7.35 -3.65
N ILE A 56 -2.15 7.10 -4.86
CA ILE A 56 -0.84 6.48 -5.11
C ILE A 56 0.14 7.57 -5.53
N VAL A 57 1.28 7.60 -4.85
CA VAL A 57 2.32 8.60 -5.00
C VAL A 57 3.59 7.89 -5.44
N PRO A 58 3.75 7.59 -6.73
CA PRO A 58 5.01 7.12 -7.27
C PRO A 58 6.03 8.25 -7.27
N LEU A 59 7.14 8.04 -6.57
CA LEU A 59 8.31 8.91 -6.61
C LEU A 59 9.24 8.49 -7.75
N GLU A 60 9.96 9.46 -8.29
CA GLU A 60 11.02 9.19 -9.26
C GLU A 60 12.08 8.26 -8.67
N TYR A 61 12.39 7.17 -9.36
CA TYR A 61 13.43 6.24 -8.93
C TYR A 61 14.79 6.91 -9.03
N VAL A 62 15.65 6.60 -8.07
CA VAL A 62 16.99 7.19 -7.98
C VAL A 62 18.00 6.29 -8.66
N ALA A 63 18.74 6.83 -9.63
CA ALA A 63 19.92 6.16 -10.16
C ALA A 63 21.08 6.28 -9.18
N THR A 64 21.56 5.16 -8.64
CA THR A 64 22.77 5.13 -7.80
C THR A 64 23.89 4.44 -8.55
N SER A 65 24.98 5.16 -8.85
CA SER A 65 26.24 4.57 -9.31
C SER A 65 27.20 4.43 -8.14
N VAL A 66 27.75 3.23 -7.93
CA VAL A 66 28.73 2.94 -6.88
C VAL A 66 30.10 3.51 -7.23
N ASP A 67 30.38 3.74 -8.52
CA ASP A 67 31.66 4.27 -9.01
C ASP A 67 31.41 5.53 -9.87
N ARG A 68 32.35 6.49 -9.82
CA ARG A 68 32.19 7.86 -10.35
C ARG A 68 33.24 8.18 -11.43
N THR A 69 33.26 7.41 -12.50
CA THR A 69 34.07 7.69 -13.70
C THR A 69 33.29 8.45 -14.78
N ALA A 70 33.99 9.02 -15.77
CA ALA A 70 33.35 9.80 -16.86
C ALA A 70 32.47 8.94 -17.79
N ILE A 71 32.86 7.69 -18.06
CA ILE A 71 32.04 6.71 -18.81
C ILE A 71 30.78 6.35 -18.01
N GLU A 72 30.90 6.33 -16.69
CA GLU A 72 29.75 6.16 -15.81
C GLU A 72 28.85 7.39 -15.75
N THR A 73 29.30 8.57 -16.17
CA THR A 73 28.45 9.77 -16.18
C THR A 73 27.37 9.66 -17.26
N GLU A 74 27.72 9.31 -18.50
CA GLU A 74 26.75 9.09 -19.59
C GLU A 74 25.83 7.90 -19.29
N ARG A 75 26.39 6.80 -18.76
CA ARG A 75 25.60 5.64 -18.36
C ARG A 75 24.66 5.97 -17.20
N SER A 76 25.09 6.82 -16.25
CA SER A 76 24.25 7.30 -15.14
C SER A 76 23.14 8.22 -15.59
N GLU A 77 23.38 9.07 -16.60
CA GLU A 77 22.33 9.92 -17.20
C GLU A 77 21.26 9.06 -17.89
N LYS A 78 21.66 8.06 -18.69
CA LYS A 78 20.72 7.10 -19.29
C LYS A 78 19.97 6.33 -18.20
N LEU A 79 20.68 5.88 -17.16
CA LEU A 79 20.08 5.14 -16.05
C LEU A 79 19.03 5.97 -15.31
N GLN A 80 19.32 7.24 -15.03
CA GLN A 80 18.38 8.16 -14.37
C GLN A 80 17.19 8.47 -15.27
N GLU A 81 17.41 8.69 -16.56
CA GLU A 81 16.34 8.88 -17.53
C GLU A 81 15.38 7.68 -17.54
N THR A 82 15.92 6.45 -17.59
CA THR A 82 15.11 5.24 -17.53
C THR A 82 14.43 5.06 -16.17
N ALA A 83 15.08 5.45 -15.06
CA ALA A 83 14.47 5.47 -13.73
C ALA A 83 13.19 6.33 -13.72
N ARG A 84 13.28 7.53 -14.29
CA ARG A 84 12.15 8.46 -14.42
C ARG A 84 11.04 7.89 -15.29
N ARG A 85 11.39 7.29 -16.42
CA ARG A 85 10.44 6.64 -17.34
C ARG A 85 9.73 5.46 -16.67
N LEU A 86 10.46 4.67 -15.88
CA LEU A 86 9.89 3.55 -15.13
C LEU A 86 8.85 4.03 -14.10
N SER A 87 9.15 5.07 -13.32
CA SER A 87 8.18 5.68 -12.40
C SER A 87 6.90 6.15 -13.11
N TRP A 88 7.03 6.70 -14.32
CA TRP A 88 5.87 7.06 -15.15
C TRP A 88 5.04 5.85 -15.56
N LEU A 89 5.69 4.77 -16.00
CA LEU A 89 5.00 3.56 -16.42
C LEU A 89 4.26 2.90 -15.24
N PHE A 90 4.83 2.92 -14.03
CA PHE A 90 4.15 2.45 -12.82
C PHE A 90 2.90 3.27 -12.48
N LYS A 91 2.95 4.58 -12.72
CA LYS A 91 1.77 5.44 -12.59
C LYS A 91 0.68 5.05 -13.58
N LEU A 92 1.02 4.79 -14.84
CA LEU A 92 0.05 4.37 -15.85
C LEU A 92 -0.54 2.99 -15.53
N ASP A 93 0.30 2.05 -15.12
CA ASP A 93 -0.13 0.71 -14.70
C ASP A 93 -1.11 0.79 -13.53
N SER A 94 -0.82 1.65 -12.54
CA SER A 94 -1.74 1.89 -11.41
C SER A 94 -3.14 2.34 -11.85
N TRP A 95 -3.27 3.10 -12.95
CA TRP A 95 -4.59 3.43 -13.52
C TRP A 95 -5.22 2.29 -14.30
N HIS A 96 -4.43 1.51 -15.02
CA HIS A 96 -4.94 0.31 -15.68
C HIS A 96 -5.60 -0.63 -14.67
N GLN A 97 -4.98 -0.72 -13.49
CA GLN A 97 -5.44 -1.53 -12.37
C GLN A 97 -6.45 -0.78 -11.46
N ALA A 98 -6.99 0.38 -11.86
CA ALA A 98 -7.93 1.18 -11.06
C ALA A 98 -9.33 0.54 -10.93
N THR A 99 -9.39 -0.78 -10.82
CA THR A 99 -10.60 -1.57 -10.58
C THR A 99 -11.19 -1.33 -9.21
N TYR A 100 -10.54 -0.59 -8.31
CA TYR A 100 -11.02 -0.31 -6.95
C TYR A 100 -11.70 1.06 -6.78
N GLY A 101 -11.87 1.82 -7.87
CA GLY A 101 -12.59 3.10 -7.91
C GLY A 101 -11.96 4.23 -7.07
N SER A 102 -12.23 5.49 -7.44
CA SER A 102 -11.82 6.70 -6.72
C SER A 102 -10.31 6.73 -6.41
N LEU A 103 -9.51 6.67 -7.47
CA LEU A 103 -8.06 6.61 -7.41
C LEU A 103 -7.42 7.91 -7.90
N GLY A 104 -6.60 8.53 -7.06
CA GLY A 104 -5.70 9.61 -7.43
C GLY A 104 -4.30 9.05 -7.64
N VAL A 105 -3.64 9.38 -8.75
CA VAL A 105 -2.22 9.02 -8.94
C VAL A 105 -1.41 10.25 -9.29
N VAL A 106 -0.52 10.66 -8.39
CA VAL A 106 0.33 11.84 -8.57
C VAL A 106 1.78 11.39 -8.59
N ALA A 107 2.44 11.52 -9.74
CA ALA A 107 3.87 11.24 -9.84
C ALA A 107 4.67 12.46 -9.36
N HIS A 108 5.60 12.23 -8.45
CA HIS A 108 6.48 13.28 -7.95
C HIS A 108 7.87 13.07 -8.52
N MET A 109 8.35 14.09 -9.22
CA MET A 109 9.62 14.09 -9.92
C MET A 109 10.55 15.10 -9.27
N PHE A 110 11.86 14.83 -9.30
CA PHE A 110 12.79 15.79 -8.70
C PHE A 110 13.24 16.89 -9.66
N LEU A 111 13.46 18.09 -9.12
CA LEU A 111 14.08 19.22 -9.81
C LEU A 111 15.47 19.50 -9.23
N GLY A 112 16.35 18.51 -9.35
CA GLY A 112 17.73 18.58 -8.87
C GLY A 112 17.97 18.09 -7.43
N GLN A 113 16.92 17.71 -6.69
CA GLN A 113 17.05 17.08 -5.37
C GLN A 113 16.18 15.82 -5.27
N VAL A 114 16.79 14.69 -4.92
CA VAL A 114 16.12 13.39 -4.77
C VAL A 114 14.86 13.50 -3.90
N CYS A 115 13.80 12.82 -4.32
CA CYS A 115 12.55 12.75 -3.59
C CYS A 115 12.69 11.78 -2.41
N GLU A 116 12.97 12.31 -1.23
CA GLU A 116 12.97 11.50 0.00
C GLU A 116 11.53 11.15 0.39
N ALA A 117 11.22 9.85 0.48
CA ALA A 117 9.86 9.37 0.70
C ALA A 117 9.28 9.88 2.02
N ASP A 118 10.08 9.91 3.09
CA ASP A 118 9.68 10.40 4.40
C ASP A 118 9.35 11.90 4.38
N GLU A 119 10.09 12.70 3.61
CA GLU A 119 9.83 14.14 3.48
C GLU A 119 8.54 14.40 2.72
N VAL A 120 8.36 13.72 1.57
CA VAL A 120 7.11 13.82 0.79
C VAL A 120 5.92 13.37 1.61
N LEU A 121 6.04 12.25 2.33
CA LEU A 121 5.00 11.73 3.22
C LEU A 121 4.64 12.73 4.32
N GLN A 122 5.64 13.30 5.00
CA GLN A 122 5.41 14.32 6.04
C GLN A 122 4.69 15.54 5.48
N GLU A 123 5.09 16.04 4.31
CA GLU A 123 4.47 17.21 3.69
C GLU A 123 3.00 16.93 3.30
N LEU A 124 2.70 15.71 2.80
CA LEU A 124 1.33 15.27 2.49
C LEU A 124 0.47 15.07 3.74
N LEU A 125 1.02 14.50 4.81
CA LEU A 125 0.30 14.29 6.06
C LEU A 125 0.01 15.60 6.81
N LEU A 126 0.96 16.53 6.77
CA LEU A 126 0.84 17.85 7.41
C LEU A 126 0.06 18.85 6.57
N GLY A 127 -0.20 18.57 5.29
CA GLY A 127 -0.91 19.49 4.40
C GLY A 127 -0.16 20.81 4.20
N ARG A 128 1.17 20.77 4.19
CA ARG A 128 2.00 21.99 4.06
C ARG A 128 2.03 22.50 2.62
N SER A 129 1.89 21.59 1.65
CA SER A 129 1.94 21.87 0.21
C SER A 129 0.56 21.74 -0.48
N GLY A 130 -0.50 21.55 0.30
CA GLY A 130 -1.84 21.32 -0.20
C GLY A 130 -2.80 20.96 0.93
N LEU A 131 -3.80 20.14 0.64
CA LEU A 131 -4.68 19.60 1.68
C LEU A 131 -4.06 18.35 2.32
N PRO A 132 -4.19 18.20 3.65
CA PRO A 132 -3.68 17.01 4.33
C PRO A 132 -4.50 15.78 3.93
N VAL A 133 -3.86 14.60 3.98
CA VAL A 133 -4.56 13.31 3.86
C VAL A 133 -5.66 13.23 4.91
N ARG A 134 -6.90 12.99 4.47
CA ARG A 134 -8.07 12.82 5.35
C ARG A 134 -8.03 11.47 6.06
N LYS A 135 -8.74 11.36 7.20
CA LYS A 135 -8.77 10.14 8.05
C LYS A 135 -9.25 8.90 7.31
N ASP A 136 -10.15 9.08 6.36
CA ASP A 136 -10.72 8.02 5.56
C ASP A 136 -9.87 7.69 4.34
N GLN A 137 -8.91 8.53 3.93
CA GLN A 137 -8.12 8.31 2.72
C GLN A 137 -6.97 7.33 2.92
N ILE A 138 -6.69 6.59 1.86
CA ILE A 138 -5.51 5.74 1.72
C ILE A 138 -4.43 6.53 0.99
N LEU A 139 -3.19 6.42 1.46
CA LEU A 139 -2.01 6.90 0.75
C LEU A 139 -1.05 5.72 0.56
N ILE A 140 -0.59 5.50 -0.67
CA ILE A 140 0.45 4.52 -0.97
C ILE A 140 1.60 5.26 -1.65
N ILE A 141 2.81 5.13 -1.11
CA ILE A 141 4.02 5.66 -1.72
C ILE A 141 4.76 4.49 -2.37
N LEU A 142 5.12 4.67 -3.64
CA LEU A 142 5.97 3.73 -4.39
C LEU A 142 7.25 4.48 -4.75
N HIS A 143 8.39 3.98 -4.31
CA HIS A 143 9.68 4.55 -4.67
C HIS A 143 10.71 3.45 -4.83
N GLY A 144 11.95 3.81 -5.13
CA GLY A 144 12.99 2.83 -5.29
C GLY A 144 14.24 3.40 -5.91
N ARG A 145 15.13 2.49 -6.28
CA ARG A 145 16.39 2.81 -6.92
C ARG A 145 16.66 1.90 -8.11
N ILE A 146 17.41 2.43 -9.06
CA ILE A 146 17.99 1.68 -10.16
C ILE A 146 19.51 1.81 -10.06
N PHE A 147 20.25 0.72 -10.21
CA PHE A 147 21.70 0.73 -10.02
C PHE A 147 22.38 -0.29 -10.90
N ILE A 148 23.70 -0.15 -11.07
CA ILE A 148 24.52 -1.11 -11.80
C ILE A 148 25.46 -1.78 -10.80
N GLU A 149 25.47 -3.11 -10.80
CA GLU A 149 26.39 -3.93 -10.02
C GLU A 149 26.87 -5.08 -10.92
N ASP A 150 28.18 -5.30 -10.97
CA ASP A 150 28.82 -6.30 -11.83
C ASP A 150 28.37 -6.29 -13.31
N GLY A 151 28.11 -5.08 -13.83
CA GLY A 151 27.68 -4.86 -15.21
C GLY A 151 26.19 -5.14 -15.48
N GLN A 152 25.43 -5.60 -14.49
CA GLN A 152 23.99 -5.84 -14.57
C GLN A 152 23.21 -4.65 -14.02
N ILE A 153 22.01 -4.41 -14.57
CA ILE A 153 21.11 -3.35 -14.11
C ILE A 153 20.14 -3.95 -13.10
N PHE A 154 20.06 -3.35 -11.92
CA PHE A 154 19.16 -3.74 -10.86
C PHE A 154 18.11 -2.67 -10.60
N VAL A 155 16.87 -3.09 -10.38
CA VAL A 155 15.80 -2.24 -9.84
C VAL A 155 15.39 -2.78 -8.48
N GLN A 156 15.32 -1.90 -7.49
CA GLN A 156 14.82 -2.23 -6.17
C GLN A 156 13.68 -1.27 -5.81
N SER A 157 12.49 -1.83 -5.68
CA SER A 157 11.29 -1.10 -5.33
C SER A 157 11.06 -1.11 -3.83
N GLN A 158 10.36 -0.10 -3.34
CA GLN A 158 9.87 0.05 -1.97
C GLN A 158 8.43 0.55 -2.03
N VAL A 159 7.56 -0.06 -1.22
CA VAL A 159 6.14 0.32 -1.13
C VAL A 159 5.80 0.54 0.33
N SER A 160 5.19 1.70 0.58
CA SER A 160 4.71 2.07 1.91
C SER A 160 3.22 2.44 1.83
N GLY A 161 2.38 1.74 2.58
CA GLY A 161 0.92 1.94 2.65
C GLY A 161 0.50 2.60 3.96
N PHE A 162 -0.32 3.63 3.86
CA PHE A 162 -0.71 4.47 4.99
C PHE A 162 -2.23 4.69 5.04
N ARG A 163 -2.77 4.62 6.25
CA ARG A 163 -4.13 5.03 6.58
C ARG A 163 -4.11 5.74 7.93
N ARG A 164 -4.65 6.96 7.97
CA ARG A 164 -4.62 7.81 9.17
C ARG A 164 -5.71 7.37 10.16
N ARG A 165 -5.36 7.10 11.42
CA ARG A 165 -6.35 6.80 12.47
C ARG A 165 -7.24 7.99 12.83
N SER A 166 -8.38 7.70 13.45
CA SER A 166 -9.46 8.63 13.78
C SER A 166 -9.13 9.66 14.87
N HIS A 167 -7.98 9.61 15.54
CA HIS A 167 -7.66 10.53 16.64
C HIS A 167 -7.00 11.82 16.14
N PRO A 168 -7.66 12.99 16.27
CA PRO A 168 -7.16 14.26 15.74
C PRO A 168 -6.07 14.95 16.59
N ASP A 169 -5.85 14.52 17.84
CA ASP A 169 -5.17 15.35 18.84
C ASP A 169 -3.76 14.88 19.27
N GLU A 170 -3.23 13.78 18.72
CA GLU A 170 -1.85 13.33 19.00
C GLU A 170 -0.94 13.51 17.78
N PHE A 171 -0.40 14.72 17.63
CA PHE A 171 0.55 15.06 16.56
C PHE A 171 2.04 14.87 16.95
N VAL A 172 2.34 14.15 18.03
CA VAL A 172 3.72 14.00 18.54
C VAL A 172 4.07 12.53 18.78
N MET A 173 4.05 11.73 17.72
CA MET A 173 4.65 10.40 17.73
C MET A 173 5.47 10.22 16.44
N PRO A 174 6.54 9.41 16.44
CA PRO A 174 7.26 9.07 15.21
C PRO A 174 6.27 8.53 14.18
N LEU A 175 6.46 8.88 12.90
CA LEU A 175 5.55 8.58 11.79
C LEU A 175 4.88 7.19 11.90
N ALA A 176 5.68 6.17 12.22
CA ALA A 176 5.26 4.77 12.38
C ALA A 176 4.10 4.52 13.37
N ALA A 177 3.95 5.30 14.43
CA ALA A 177 2.95 5.06 15.48
C ALA A 177 1.56 5.66 15.18
N ASN A 178 1.46 6.55 14.18
CA ASN A 178 0.20 7.21 13.81
C ASN A 178 -0.59 6.47 12.71
N PHE A 179 -0.06 5.36 12.21
CA PHE A 179 -0.68 4.58 11.15
C PHE A 179 -1.54 3.46 11.71
N ALA A 180 -2.71 3.25 11.10
CA ALA A 180 -3.55 2.13 11.46
C ALA A 180 -2.88 0.82 11.03
N SER A 181 -2.45 0.00 11.99
CA SER A 181 -2.51 -1.43 11.76
C SER A 181 -3.98 -1.79 11.53
N GLU A 182 -4.26 -2.49 10.43
CA GLU A 182 -5.59 -3.03 10.18
C GLU A 182 -5.82 -4.17 11.17
N THR A 183 -6.85 -4.01 12.01
CA THR A 183 -7.16 -4.97 13.08
C THR A 183 -8.45 -5.70 12.75
N LEU A 184 -8.39 -7.02 12.71
CA LEU A 184 -9.55 -7.90 12.68
C LEU A 184 -9.92 -8.24 14.12
N SER A 185 -11.14 -7.89 14.53
CA SER A 185 -11.71 -8.30 15.81
C SER A 185 -12.65 -9.49 15.62
N VAL A 186 -12.51 -10.49 16.48
CA VAL A 186 -13.30 -11.71 16.52
C VAL A 186 -13.93 -11.84 17.89
N HIS A 187 -15.25 -11.87 17.95
CA HIS A 187 -15.96 -12.12 19.21
C HIS A 187 -16.02 -13.62 19.52
N LEU A 188 -15.62 -14.00 20.74
CA LEU A 188 -15.76 -15.37 21.23
C LEU A 188 -17.18 -15.57 21.72
N ALA A 189 -17.91 -16.51 21.09
CA ALA A 189 -19.29 -16.83 21.44
C ALA A 189 -19.45 -17.07 22.95
N ALA A 190 -20.55 -16.63 23.54
CA ALA A 190 -20.83 -16.74 24.99
C ALA A 190 -19.91 -15.94 25.94
N SER A 191 -19.05 -15.05 25.43
CA SER A 191 -18.26 -14.13 26.26
C SER A 191 -18.33 -12.68 25.74
N ASP A 192 -18.01 -11.72 26.60
CA ASP A 192 -17.78 -10.31 26.22
C ASP A 192 -16.36 -10.07 25.66
N LYS A 193 -15.61 -11.16 25.43
CA LYS A 193 -14.21 -11.12 25.02
C LYS A 193 -14.08 -11.13 23.50
N SER A 194 -13.08 -10.41 23.04
CA SER A 194 -12.71 -10.35 21.63
C SER A 194 -11.24 -10.70 21.47
N LEU A 195 -10.94 -11.37 20.37
CA LEU A 195 -9.57 -11.62 19.91
C LEU A 195 -9.25 -10.67 18.76
N PHE A 196 -8.01 -10.22 18.70
CA PHE A 196 -7.57 -9.21 17.75
C PHE A 196 -6.44 -9.73 16.87
N VAL A 197 -6.47 -9.44 15.59
CA VAL A 197 -5.38 -9.71 14.67
C VAL A 197 -4.98 -8.42 14.00
N SER A 198 -3.79 -7.90 14.31
CA SER A 198 -3.17 -6.84 13.52
C SER A 198 -2.15 -7.40 12.55
N LEU A 199 -2.00 -6.73 11.41
CA LEU A 199 -0.90 -6.95 10.47
C LEU A 199 0.20 -5.91 10.70
N PRO A 200 1.47 -6.25 10.39
CA PRO A 200 2.57 -5.33 10.58
C PRO A 200 2.42 -4.10 9.67
N VAL A 201 3.18 -3.04 9.98
CA VAL A 201 3.26 -1.82 9.17
C VAL A 201 3.55 -2.20 7.72
N LEU A 202 2.78 -1.61 6.80
CA LEU A 202 2.85 -1.90 5.37
C LEU A 202 3.99 -1.13 4.72
N ASP A 203 5.22 -1.27 5.19
CA ASP A 203 6.42 -0.65 4.62
C ASP A 203 7.44 -1.71 4.23
N MET A 204 7.60 -1.93 2.92
CA MET A 204 8.27 -3.10 2.39
C MET A 204 9.33 -2.71 1.39
N THR A 205 10.51 -3.32 1.54
CA THR A 205 11.56 -3.28 0.54
C THR A 205 11.62 -4.62 -0.18
N PHE A 206 11.45 -4.58 -1.50
CA PHE A 206 11.53 -5.78 -2.33
C PHE A 206 12.99 -6.16 -2.59
N ALA A 207 13.22 -7.44 -2.92
CA ALA A 207 14.54 -7.87 -3.35
C ALA A 207 14.93 -7.19 -4.67
N PRO A 208 16.20 -6.77 -4.87
CA PRO A 208 16.65 -6.22 -6.14
C PRO A 208 16.40 -7.17 -7.32
N ARG A 209 15.94 -6.62 -8.45
CA ARG A 209 15.61 -7.34 -9.67
C ARG A 209 16.60 -7.02 -10.76
N VAL A 210 17.19 -8.05 -11.35
CA VAL A 210 17.99 -7.87 -12.57
C VAL A 210 17.04 -7.53 -13.72
N ILE A 211 17.27 -6.39 -14.35
CA ILE A 211 16.63 -5.98 -15.60
C ILE A 211 17.59 -6.27 -16.74
N SER A 212 17.12 -7.05 -17.72
CA SER A 212 17.88 -7.30 -18.95
C SER A 212 17.97 -6.02 -19.78
N GLU A 213 19.02 -5.89 -20.59
CA GLU A 213 19.14 -4.77 -21.55
C GLU A 213 17.94 -4.71 -22.52
N ASP A 214 17.37 -5.85 -22.92
CA ASP A 214 16.13 -5.88 -23.73
C ASP A 214 14.94 -5.28 -22.98
N LEU A 215 14.75 -5.60 -21.69
CA LEU A 215 13.70 -4.98 -20.89
C LEU A 215 13.96 -3.49 -20.68
N PHE A 216 15.23 -3.10 -20.50
CA PHE A 216 15.65 -1.71 -20.39
C PHE A 216 15.28 -0.90 -21.63
N ASP A 217 15.59 -1.39 -22.83
CA ASP A 217 15.23 -0.73 -24.09
C ASP A 217 13.70 -0.73 -24.34
N ARG A 218 12.98 -1.77 -23.88
CA ARG A 218 11.51 -1.82 -23.93
C ARG A 218 10.85 -0.79 -23.02
N ILE A 219 11.43 -0.46 -21.86
CA ILE A 219 10.93 0.62 -21.00
C ILE A 219 10.91 1.93 -21.78
N ASP A 220 11.97 2.23 -22.51
CA ASP A 220 12.08 3.44 -23.33
C ASP A 220 11.03 3.47 -24.44
N ALA A 221 10.89 2.39 -25.20
CA ALA A 221 9.90 2.29 -26.27
C ALA A 221 8.45 2.42 -25.73
N THR A 222 8.16 1.75 -24.61
CA THR A 222 6.84 1.82 -23.96
C THR A 222 6.56 3.23 -23.45
N PHE A 223 7.55 3.89 -22.85
CA PHE A 223 7.41 5.26 -22.38
C PHE A 223 7.09 6.22 -23.53
N LEU A 224 7.80 6.13 -24.66
CA LEU A 224 7.57 7.01 -25.82
C LEU A 224 6.18 6.84 -26.44
N GLU A 225 5.60 5.64 -26.37
CA GLU A 225 4.21 5.40 -26.77
C GLU A 225 3.24 5.99 -25.74
N ALA A 226 3.50 5.73 -24.46
CA ALA A 226 2.61 6.08 -23.36
C ALA A 226 2.73 7.56 -22.90
N SER A 227 3.72 8.29 -23.41
CA SER A 227 3.86 9.74 -23.27
C SER A 227 3.06 10.51 -24.32
N ARG A 228 2.32 9.84 -25.21
CA ARG A 228 1.48 10.51 -26.22
C ARG A 228 0.04 10.63 -25.77
N VAL A 229 -0.57 11.77 -26.10
CA VAL A 229 -1.99 12.04 -25.93
C VAL A 229 -2.63 12.08 -27.32
N PHE A 230 -3.42 11.05 -27.61
CA PHE A 230 -4.12 10.86 -28.88
C PHE A 230 -5.48 11.57 -28.86
N THR A 231 -5.93 12.03 -30.02
CA THR A 231 -7.26 12.67 -30.17
C THR A 231 -8.44 11.69 -30.10
N ARG A 232 -8.17 10.38 -30.30
CA ARG A 232 -9.11 9.25 -30.19
C ARG A 232 -8.31 8.01 -29.76
N PRO A 233 -8.93 6.96 -29.20
CA PRO A 233 -8.24 5.75 -28.75
C PRO A 233 -7.78 4.89 -29.95
N ASP A 234 -6.81 5.39 -30.70
CA ASP A 234 -6.31 4.78 -31.93
C ASP A 234 -4.85 5.19 -32.11
N LEU A 235 -3.96 4.23 -32.36
CA LEU A 235 -2.53 4.48 -32.51
C LEU A 235 -2.20 5.30 -33.78
N ASP A 236 -3.09 5.31 -34.77
CA ASP A 236 -2.94 6.09 -36.00
C ASP A 236 -3.52 7.51 -35.88
N ALA A 237 -4.15 7.84 -34.75
CA ALA A 237 -4.72 9.16 -34.54
C ALA A 237 -3.65 10.24 -34.35
N PRO A 238 -3.95 11.50 -34.71
CA PRO A 238 -3.11 12.63 -34.31
C PRO A 238 -2.87 12.61 -32.81
N SER A 239 -1.59 12.77 -32.44
CA SER A 239 -1.14 12.75 -31.05
C SER A 239 -0.13 13.83 -30.78
N ASP A 240 -0.18 14.41 -29.59
CA ASP A 240 0.87 15.29 -29.06
C ASP A 240 1.65 14.57 -27.95
N GLU A 241 2.90 14.99 -27.72
CA GLU A 241 3.64 14.56 -26.54
C GLU A 241 3.10 15.24 -25.29
N LEU A 242 2.82 14.44 -24.25
CA LEU A 242 2.52 14.91 -22.92
C LEU A 242 3.79 15.48 -22.30
N LEU A 243 3.96 16.81 -22.38
CA LEU A 243 5.15 17.46 -21.86
C LEU A 243 5.24 17.32 -20.33
N PHE A 244 6.20 16.50 -19.87
CA PHE A 244 6.57 16.38 -18.46
C PHE A 244 7.49 17.51 -18.06
N GLN A 245 6.91 18.53 -17.44
CA GLN A 245 7.69 19.63 -16.85
C GLN A 245 7.48 19.58 -15.34
N PRO A 246 8.39 18.97 -14.56
CA PRO A 246 8.22 18.86 -13.11
C PRO A 246 8.01 20.23 -12.45
N GLY A 247 8.64 21.30 -12.98
CA GLY A 247 8.48 22.67 -12.51
C GLY A 247 7.13 23.33 -12.83
N ARG A 248 6.22 22.61 -13.50
CA ARG A 248 4.86 23.04 -13.79
C ARG A 248 3.90 21.92 -13.39
N PRO A 249 3.45 21.91 -12.13
CA PRO A 249 2.49 20.91 -11.67
C PRO A 249 1.27 20.86 -12.60
N ARG A 250 0.85 19.65 -12.95
CA ARG A 250 -0.33 19.41 -13.78
C ARG A 250 -1.23 18.39 -13.11
N ALA A 251 -2.53 18.62 -13.27
CA ALA A 251 -3.59 17.75 -12.79
C ALA A 251 -4.65 17.61 -13.88
N PHE A 252 -5.19 16.41 -14.03
CA PHE A 252 -6.19 16.05 -15.02
C PHE A 252 -7.14 15.02 -14.43
N SER A 253 -8.39 15.01 -14.91
CA SER A 253 -9.30 13.89 -14.65
C SER A 253 -8.97 12.73 -15.56
N VAL A 254 -9.14 11.52 -15.06
CA VAL A 254 -8.93 10.26 -15.78
C VAL A 254 -10.27 9.54 -15.89
N ARG A 255 -10.56 8.97 -17.06
CA ARG A 255 -11.72 8.12 -17.28
C ARG A 255 -11.27 6.82 -17.97
N ILE A 256 -11.58 5.68 -17.36
CA ILE A 256 -11.38 4.39 -18.01
C ILE A 256 -12.36 4.30 -19.19
N THR A 257 -11.84 3.96 -20.36
CA THR A 257 -12.66 3.82 -21.57
C THR A 257 -13.14 2.38 -21.73
N ASP A 258 -14.19 2.17 -22.53
CA ASP A 258 -14.63 0.82 -22.91
C ASP A 258 -13.63 0.12 -23.84
N GLU A 259 -12.67 0.86 -24.40
CA GLU A 259 -11.64 0.30 -25.27
C GLU A 259 -10.44 -0.20 -24.45
N PRO A 260 -10.13 -1.52 -24.52
CA PRO A 260 -9.07 -2.09 -23.70
C PRO A 260 -7.70 -1.43 -23.94
N GLY A 261 -7.05 -1.04 -22.84
CA GLY A 261 -5.73 -0.42 -22.85
C GLY A 261 -5.73 1.07 -23.19
N TRP A 262 -6.88 1.75 -23.11
CA TRP A 262 -6.97 3.19 -23.27
C TRP A 262 -7.63 3.86 -22.06
N ILE A 263 -7.07 4.99 -21.65
CA ILE A 263 -7.67 5.91 -20.70
C ILE A 263 -7.89 7.26 -21.38
N GLU A 264 -9.02 7.91 -21.09
CA GLU A 264 -9.24 9.30 -21.46
C GLU A 264 -8.73 10.20 -20.33
N ILE A 265 -8.06 11.28 -20.70
CA ILE A 265 -7.67 12.35 -19.80
C ILE A 265 -8.35 13.65 -20.23
N GLU A 266 -8.71 14.48 -19.25
CA GLU A 266 -9.24 15.83 -19.47
C GLU A 266 -8.40 16.82 -18.65
N ASP A 267 -7.60 17.65 -19.34
CA ASP A 267 -6.76 18.66 -18.73
C ASP A 267 -7.63 19.86 -18.34
N ARG A 268 -7.57 20.26 -17.07
CA ARG A 268 -8.36 21.40 -16.56
C ARG A 268 -7.60 22.72 -16.60
N PHE A 269 -6.32 22.74 -16.99
CA PHE A 269 -5.42 23.87 -16.78
C PHE A 269 -4.70 24.41 -18.02
N GLY A 270 -5.03 23.91 -19.21
CA GLY A 270 -4.75 24.58 -20.49
C GLY A 270 -3.36 24.30 -21.07
N GLY A 271 -3.35 23.87 -22.34
CA GLY A 271 -2.16 23.74 -23.18
C GLY A 271 -2.23 22.62 -24.23
N HIS A 272 -3.13 21.65 -24.07
CA HIS A 272 -3.44 20.57 -25.02
C HIS A 272 -4.95 20.61 -25.36
N PRO A 273 -5.44 19.84 -26.36
CA PRO A 273 -6.88 19.62 -26.48
C PRO A 273 -7.47 19.27 -25.12
N ASP A 274 -8.59 19.90 -24.76
CA ASP A 274 -9.22 19.79 -23.43
C ASP A 274 -9.43 18.31 -23.02
N ARG A 275 -9.50 17.39 -24.00
CA ARG A 275 -9.57 15.94 -23.83
C ARG A 275 -8.62 15.21 -24.76
N GLY A 276 -8.12 14.06 -24.32
CA GLY A 276 -7.35 13.15 -25.15
C GLY A 276 -7.24 11.76 -24.53
N PHE A 277 -6.57 10.85 -25.23
CA PHE A 277 -6.47 9.43 -24.87
C PHE A 277 -5.01 9.04 -24.69
N ILE A 278 -4.70 8.36 -23.60
CA ILE A 278 -3.38 7.77 -23.36
C ILE A 278 -3.48 6.27 -23.52
N ARG A 279 -2.54 5.69 -24.26
CA ARG A 279 -2.39 4.24 -24.36
C ARG A 279 -1.76 3.72 -23.08
N VAL A 280 -2.46 2.86 -22.37
CA VAL A 280 -1.93 2.07 -21.27
C VAL A 280 -1.71 0.66 -21.81
N ASN A 281 -0.53 0.44 -22.37
CA ASN A 281 -0.19 -0.75 -23.14
C ASN A 281 -0.31 -2.03 -22.28
N PRO A 282 -1.32 -2.90 -22.50
CA PRO A 282 -1.53 -4.09 -21.68
C PRO A 282 -0.42 -5.13 -21.82
N GLU A 283 0.25 -5.18 -22.97
CA GLU A 283 1.38 -6.08 -23.20
C GLU A 283 2.60 -5.63 -22.38
N ALA A 284 2.83 -4.31 -22.31
CA ALA A 284 3.85 -3.74 -21.47
C ALA A 284 3.54 -3.96 -19.98
N SER A 285 2.28 -3.77 -19.56
CA SER A 285 1.83 -4.13 -18.21
C SER A 285 2.15 -5.60 -17.91
N GLY A 286 1.76 -6.54 -18.78
CA GLY A 286 2.09 -7.96 -18.61
C GLY A 286 3.59 -8.27 -18.59
N LEU A 287 4.41 -7.52 -19.33
CA LEU A 287 5.87 -7.61 -19.25
C LEU A 287 6.39 -7.12 -17.90
N PHE A 288 5.89 -5.99 -17.40
CA PHE A 288 6.30 -5.46 -16.10
C PHE A 288 5.88 -6.39 -14.98
N HIS A 289 4.64 -6.85 -14.91
CA HIS A 289 4.19 -7.80 -13.87
C HIS A 289 5.02 -9.09 -13.82
N ARG A 290 5.56 -9.57 -14.96
CA ARG A 290 6.46 -10.73 -14.98
C ARG A 290 7.85 -10.45 -14.41
N ASN A 291 8.42 -9.28 -14.69
CA ASN A 291 9.80 -8.92 -14.31
C ASN A 291 9.88 -8.11 -13.02
N LEU A 292 8.78 -7.48 -12.64
CA LEU A 292 8.58 -6.56 -11.54
C LEU A 292 7.25 -6.92 -10.83
N PRO A 293 7.21 -8.09 -10.14
CA PRO A 293 6.00 -8.56 -9.46
C PRO A 293 5.51 -7.60 -8.35
N GLU A 294 6.32 -6.61 -7.98
CA GLU A 294 5.96 -5.55 -7.03
C GLU A 294 4.70 -4.79 -7.46
N LEU A 295 4.40 -4.73 -8.77
CA LEU A 295 3.15 -4.16 -9.28
C LEU A 295 1.92 -5.01 -8.94
N ASP A 296 2.04 -6.35 -8.94
CA ASP A 296 0.97 -7.22 -8.45
C ASP A 296 0.76 -7.09 -6.95
N PHE A 297 1.86 -6.94 -6.19
CA PHE A 297 1.78 -6.65 -4.76
C PHE A 297 1.10 -5.30 -4.49
N LEU A 298 1.49 -4.24 -5.21
CA LEU A 298 0.90 -2.90 -5.09
C LEU A 298 -0.61 -2.94 -5.39
N ASN A 299 -1.00 -3.67 -6.44
CA ASN A 299 -2.40 -3.85 -6.81
C ASN A 299 -3.19 -4.59 -5.71
N GLY A 300 -2.62 -5.68 -5.16
CA GLY A 300 -3.19 -6.38 -4.02
C GLY A 300 -3.29 -5.50 -2.77
N LEU A 301 -2.27 -4.71 -2.47
CA LEU A 301 -2.24 -3.80 -1.33
C LEU A 301 -3.31 -2.71 -1.45
N LEU A 302 -3.42 -2.08 -2.63
CA LEU A 302 -4.47 -1.11 -2.91
C LEU A 302 -5.86 -1.73 -2.71
N GLY A 303 -6.07 -2.93 -3.27
CA GLY A 303 -7.32 -3.64 -3.13
C GLY A 303 -7.65 -3.98 -1.68
N PHE A 304 -6.69 -4.48 -0.92
CA PHE A 304 -6.83 -4.77 0.51
C PHE A 304 -7.27 -3.52 1.28
N LEU A 305 -6.54 -2.42 1.13
CA LEU A 305 -6.83 -1.17 1.83
C LEU A 305 -8.20 -0.61 1.43
N ARG A 306 -8.56 -0.68 0.15
CA ARG A 306 -9.87 -0.23 -0.34
C ARG A 306 -11.02 -1.05 0.23
N VAL A 307 -10.86 -2.37 0.28
CA VAL A 307 -11.83 -3.28 0.91
C VAL A 307 -12.02 -2.92 2.38
N GLN A 308 -10.94 -2.69 3.14
CA GLN A 308 -11.02 -2.26 4.54
C GLN A 308 -11.66 -0.86 4.72
N GLN A 309 -11.42 0.05 3.78
CA GLN A 309 -11.97 1.42 3.84
C GLN A 309 -13.49 1.44 3.66
N VAL A 310 -14.03 0.54 2.84
CA VAL A 310 -15.45 0.56 2.40
C VAL A 310 -16.30 -0.55 3.00
N ARG A 311 -15.80 -1.29 3.99
CA ARG A 311 -16.50 -2.38 4.67
C ARG A 311 -17.92 -2.02 5.16
N ASN A 312 -18.14 -0.73 5.46
CA ASN A 312 -19.45 -0.20 5.89
C ASN A 312 -20.14 0.69 4.84
N SER A 313 -19.65 0.76 3.60
CA SER A 313 -20.19 1.61 2.53
C SER A 313 -20.91 0.78 1.46
N THR A 314 -22.15 1.15 1.17
CA THR A 314 -22.96 0.56 0.09
C THR A 314 -22.65 1.14 -1.30
N ASP A 315 -21.93 2.26 -1.36
CA ASP A 315 -21.72 3.03 -2.58
C ASP A 315 -20.38 2.70 -3.28
N PHE A 316 -19.72 1.64 -2.81
CA PHE A 316 -18.47 1.18 -3.38
C PHE A 316 -18.71 0.35 -4.65
N THR A 317 -18.17 0.84 -5.76
CA THR A 317 -18.07 0.09 -7.02
C THR A 317 -16.59 -0.17 -7.27
N PRO A 318 -16.17 -1.44 -7.43
CA PRO A 318 -16.95 -2.68 -7.57
C PRO A 318 -17.54 -3.16 -6.24
N THR A 319 -18.46 -4.13 -6.28
CA THR A 319 -18.98 -4.78 -5.08
C THR A 319 -17.86 -5.31 -4.20
N HIS A 320 -18.07 -5.24 -2.88
CA HIS A 320 -17.09 -5.67 -1.88
C HIS A 320 -16.46 -7.05 -2.16
N ASP A 321 -17.25 -8.08 -2.41
CA ASP A 321 -16.76 -9.44 -2.73
C ASP A 321 -15.88 -9.48 -3.99
N ARG A 322 -16.23 -8.67 -4.99
CA ARG A 322 -15.46 -8.58 -6.24
C ARG A 322 -14.11 -7.91 -5.99
N ALA A 323 -14.07 -6.86 -5.17
CA ALA A 323 -12.82 -6.24 -4.76
C ALA A 323 -11.95 -7.22 -3.95
N ALA A 324 -12.53 -7.95 -3.00
CA ALA A 324 -11.82 -8.98 -2.23
C ALA A 324 -11.23 -10.08 -3.14
N LEU A 325 -11.99 -10.57 -4.12
CA LEU A 325 -11.50 -11.53 -5.12
C LEU A 325 -10.38 -10.94 -5.98
N GLN A 326 -10.51 -9.70 -6.45
CA GLN A 326 -9.46 -9.03 -7.22
C GLN A 326 -8.17 -8.86 -6.41
N THR A 327 -8.30 -8.46 -5.14
CA THR A 327 -7.20 -8.38 -4.18
C THR A 327 -6.47 -9.71 -4.03
N MET A 328 -7.20 -10.80 -3.81
CA MET A 328 -6.59 -12.14 -3.71
C MET A 328 -5.90 -12.54 -5.00
N ASN A 329 -6.54 -12.34 -6.16
CA ASN A 329 -5.94 -12.66 -7.45
C ASN A 329 -4.62 -11.91 -7.70
N ALA A 330 -4.53 -10.65 -7.26
CA ALA A 330 -3.29 -9.88 -7.36
C ALA A 330 -2.18 -10.46 -6.48
N PHE A 331 -2.47 -10.76 -5.22
CA PHE A 331 -1.51 -11.42 -4.34
C PHE A 331 -1.14 -12.83 -4.80
N GLU A 332 -2.05 -13.60 -5.39
CA GLU A 332 -1.76 -14.92 -5.96
C GLU A 332 -0.79 -14.83 -7.14
N ARG A 333 -0.95 -13.83 -8.03
CA ARG A 333 0.04 -13.57 -9.10
C ARG A 333 1.40 -13.21 -8.54
N TYR A 334 1.45 -12.34 -7.53
CA TYR A 334 2.69 -12.01 -6.84
C TYR A 334 3.35 -13.25 -6.21
N LEU A 335 2.62 -14.02 -5.39
CA LEU A 335 3.12 -15.20 -4.69
C LEU A 335 3.50 -16.36 -5.64
N GLY A 336 2.87 -16.42 -6.80
CA GLY A 336 3.14 -17.41 -7.86
C GLY A 336 4.33 -17.05 -8.76
N ASN A 337 4.89 -15.85 -8.64
CA ASN A 337 6.05 -15.45 -9.42
C ASN A 337 7.36 -15.96 -8.77
N ASP A 338 8.17 -16.70 -9.53
CA ASP A 338 9.43 -17.31 -9.07
C ASP A 338 10.45 -16.27 -8.56
N LEU A 339 10.44 -15.04 -9.08
CA LEU A 339 11.35 -13.98 -8.64
C LEU A 339 11.14 -13.62 -7.16
N THR A 340 9.93 -13.80 -6.65
CA THR A 340 9.61 -13.46 -5.25
C THR A 340 10.20 -14.45 -4.24
N ALA A 341 10.77 -15.59 -4.68
CA ALA A 341 11.34 -16.59 -3.78
C ALA A 341 12.45 -16.04 -2.85
N TYR A 342 13.10 -14.94 -3.23
CA TYR A 342 14.20 -14.29 -2.50
C TYR A 342 13.75 -13.22 -1.49
N GLU A 343 12.45 -13.05 -1.27
CA GLU A 343 11.88 -12.03 -0.36
C GLU A 343 10.85 -12.65 0.60
N PRO A 344 11.29 -13.50 1.53
CA PRO A 344 10.39 -14.25 2.42
C PRO A 344 9.50 -13.33 3.26
N GLU A 345 10.01 -12.17 3.71
CA GLU A 345 9.24 -11.22 4.52
C GLU A 345 8.08 -10.59 3.75
N VAL A 346 8.32 -10.13 2.51
CA VAL A 346 7.26 -9.55 1.67
C VAL A 346 6.24 -10.61 1.26
N ARG A 347 6.70 -11.84 0.97
CA ARG A 347 5.79 -12.99 0.75
C ARG A 347 5.01 -13.35 2.00
N ALA A 348 5.59 -13.21 3.19
CA ALA A 348 4.89 -13.45 4.45
C ALA A 348 3.77 -12.42 4.61
N LEU A 349 4.06 -11.13 4.38
CA LEU A 349 3.05 -10.08 4.41
C LEU A 349 1.94 -10.31 3.39
N ALA A 350 2.27 -10.64 2.13
CA ALA A 350 1.26 -10.95 1.12
C ALA A 350 0.34 -12.12 1.57
N ASN A 351 0.90 -13.18 2.15
CA ASN A 351 0.10 -14.27 2.72
C ASN A 351 -0.72 -13.81 3.94
N GLY A 352 -0.19 -12.94 4.80
CA GLY A 352 -0.91 -12.35 5.91
C GLY A 352 -2.11 -11.51 5.44
N LEU A 353 -1.93 -10.67 4.42
CA LEU A 353 -2.98 -9.87 3.80
C LEU A 353 -4.05 -10.76 3.14
N VAL A 354 -3.64 -11.81 2.42
CA VAL A 354 -4.58 -12.83 1.89
C VAL A 354 -5.36 -13.50 3.03
N GLY A 355 -4.69 -13.87 4.12
CA GLY A 355 -5.33 -14.47 5.29
C GLY A 355 -6.36 -13.55 5.92
N PHE A 356 -6.05 -12.27 6.03
CA PHE A 356 -6.96 -11.25 6.54
C PHE A 356 -8.20 -11.12 5.66
N VAL A 357 -8.04 -10.94 4.34
CA VAL A 357 -9.18 -10.84 3.39
C VAL A 357 -10.07 -12.08 3.47
N LYS A 358 -9.47 -13.27 3.51
CA LYS A 358 -10.22 -14.53 3.63
C LYS A 358 -11.04 -14.59 4.91
N ALA A 359 -10.46 -14.23 6.04
CA ALA A 359 -11.14 -14.23 7.33
C ALA A 359 -12.23 -13.15 7.42
N SER A 360 -11.88 -11.90 7.13
CA SER A 360 -12.72 -10.75 7.43
C SER A 360 -13.83 -10.51 6.41
N GLU A 361 -13.59 -10.85 5.14
CA GLU A 361 -14.48 -10.48 4.03
C GLU A 361 -15.16 -11.68 3.38
N LEU A 362 -14.50 -12.83 3.34
CA LEU A 362 -15.04 -14.03 2.71
C LEU A 362 -15.52 -15.07 3.72
N ASN A 363 -15.28 -14.84 5.01
CA ASN A 363 -15.55 -15.80 6.09
C ASN A 363 -14.93 -17.19 5.82
N ASP A 364 -13.83 -17.25 5.07
CA ASP A 364 -13.06 -18.45 4.72
C ASP A 364 -11.95 -18.66 5.76
N TRP A 365 -12.33 -19.01 6.99
CA TRP A 365 -11.38 -19.26 8.09
C TRP A 365 -10.39 -20.39 7.81
N PRO A 366 -10.76 -21.54 7.19
CA PRO A 366 -9.79 -22.56 6.81
C PRO A 366 -8.74 -22.06 5.80
N GLY A 367 -9.17 -21.27 4.81
CA GLY A 367 -8.27 -20.64 3.86
C GLY A 367 -7.38 -19.57 4.52
N ALA A 368 -7.95 -18.76 5.42
CA ALA A 368 -7.22 -17.76 6.20
C ALA A 368 -6.11 -18.43 7.03
N ARG A 369 -6.44 -19.52 7.72
CA ARG A 369 -5.48 -20.33 8.49
C ARG A 369 -4.31 -20.79 7.64
N LYS A 370 -4.59 -21.30 6.43
CA LYS A 370 -3.55 -21.77 5.50
C LYS A 370 -2.63 -20.62 5.08
N ALA A 371 -3.18 -19.44 4.82
CA ALA A 371 -2.40 -18.26 4.46
C ALA A 371 -1.54 -17.77 5.64
N PHE A 372 -2.11 -17.62 6.84
CA PHE A 372 -1.36 -17.24 8.04
C PHE A 372 -0.28 -18.26 8.41
N LEU A 373 -0.53 -19.56 8.21
CA LEU A 373 0.48 -20.59 8.40
C LEU A 373 1.67 -20.38 7.46
N ARG A 374 1.38 -20.11 6.19
CA ARG A 374 2.43 -19.84 5.20
C ARG A 374 3.21 -18.57 5.53
N ALA A 375 2.54 -17.53 6.03
CA ALA A 375 3.17 -16.31 6.49
C ALA A 375 4.12 -16.58 7.68
N ALA A 376 3.65 -17.30 8.71
CA ALA A 376 4.45 -17.66 9.87
C ALA A 376 5.64 -18.58 9.54
N GLU A 377 5.53 -19.44 8.52
CA GLU A 377 6.66 -20.24 8.02
C GLU A 377 7.74 -19.40 7.34
N LEU A 378 7.32 -18.38 6.58
CA LEU A 378 8.21 -17.48 5.84
C LEU A 378 8.88 -16.43 6.76
N ALA A 379 8.16 -15.94 7.76
CA ALA A 379 8.64 -14.98 8.74
C ALA A 379 8.49 -15.56 10.17
N PRO A 380 9.31 -16.54 10.56
CA PRO A 380 9.15 -17.24 11.83
C PRO A 380 9.35 -16.36 13.06
N THR A 381 10.04 -15.23 12.94
CA THR A 381 10.25 -14.26 14.03
C THR A 381 9.14 -13.22 14.11
N ASP A 382 8.24 -13.16 13.12
CA ASP A 382 7.10 -12.25 13.16
C ASP A 382 5.98 -12.86 14.02
N THR A 383 5.68 -12.18 15.12
CA THR A 383 4.70 -12.64 16.09
C THR A 383 3.25 -12.39 15.66
N HIS A 384 3.02 -11.50 14.70
CA HIS A 384 1.68 -11.13 14.25
C HIS A 384 1.01 -12.30 13.50
N TYR A 385 1.74 -13.01 12.64
CA TYR A 385 1.19 -14.19 11.96
C TYR A 385 0.92 -15.37 12.90
N ARG A 386 1.76 -15.55 13.93
CA ARG A 386 1.53 -16.55 14.98
C ARG A 386 0.29 -16.20 15.81
N ASN A 387 0.13 -14.93 16.18
CA ASN A 387 -1.08 -14.47 16.83
C ASN A 387 -2.32 -14.69 15.94
N ALA A 388 -2.24 -14.34 14.65
CA ALA A 388 -3.31 -14.57 13.68
C ALA A 388 -3.71 -16.05 13.55
N LEU A 389 -2.73 -16.97 13.61
CA LEU A 389 -2.98 -18.41 13.68
C LEU A 389 -3.72 -18.82 14.94
N GLY A 390 -3.34 -18.27 16.10
CA GLY A 390 -4.05 -18.52 17.35
C GLY A 390 -5.50 -18.04 17.30
N VAL A 391 -5.75 -16.84 16.78
CA VAL A 391 -7.13 -16.33 16.60
C VAL A 391 -7.91 -17.20 15.62
N THR A 392 -7.31 -17.58 14.50
CA THR A 392 -7.98 -18.41 13.50
C THR A 392 -8.30 -19.81 14.04
N ASP A 393 -7.36 -20.44 14.77
CA ASP A 393 -7.60 -21.75 15.41
C ASP A 393 -8.67 -21.63 16.50
N ALA A 394 -8.75 -20.50 17.23
CA ALA A 394 -9.82 -20.24 18.20
C ALA A 394 -11.20 -20.13 17.54
N VAL A 395 -11.31 -19.44 16.40
CA VAL A 395 -12.57 -19.39 15.63
C VAL A 395 -13.00 -20.77 15.17
N LEU A 396 -12.08 -21.49 14.53
CA LEU A 396 -12.37 -22.79 13.92
C LEU A 396 -12.65 -23.89 14.95
N CYS A 397 -12.19 -23.72 16.20
CA CYS A 397 -12.42 -24.66 17.28
C CYS A 397 -13.68 -24.34 18.09
N CYS A 398 -13.94 -23.04 18.34
CA CYS A 398 -14.85 -22.62 19.40
C CYS A 398 -16.02 -21.74 18.94
N VAL A 399 -15.94 -21.14 17.75
CA VAL A 399 -16.95 -20.19 17.24
C VAL A 399 -17.76 -20.81 16.11
N ASP A 400 -17.09 -21.44 15.14
CA ASP A 400 -17.74 -22.15 14.05
C ASP A 400 -17.94 -23.62 14.45
N VAL A 401 -19.18 -23.98 14.80
CA VAL A 401 -19.55 -25.24 15.47
C VAL A 401 -19.45 -26.41 14.49
N GLY A 402 -18.23 -26.85 14.23
CA GLY A 402 -17.91 -28.05 13.47
C GLY A 402 -16.81 -28.83 14.18
N SER A 403 -16.89 -30.16 14.19
CA SER A 403 -15.90 -31.08 14.77
C SER A 403 -14.58 -31.03 13.99
N SER A 404 -13.88 -29.92 14.10
CA SER A 404 -12.75 -29.63 13.25
C SER A 404 -11.46 -30.14 13.87
N PRO A 405 -10.55 -30.76 13.10
CA PRO A 405 -9.32 -31.38 13.61
C PRO A 405 -8.24 -30.36 14.05
N TYR A 406 -8.61 -29.11 14.33
CA TYR A 406 -7.66 -28.05 14.61
C TYR A 406 -7.13 -28.11 16.05
N ARG A 407 -5.89 -27.63 16.19
CA ARG A 407 -5.07 -27.73 17.39
C ARG A 407 -5.49 -26.69 18.42
N ASP A 408 -5.09 -26.93 19.67
CA ASP A 408 -5.22 -25.98 20.78
C ASP A 408 -4.64 -24.59 20.41
N PRO A 409 -5.49 -23.54 20.33
CA PRO A 409 -5.08 -22.19 19.97
C PRO A 409 -4.04 -21.58 20.91
N THR A 410 -4.03 -22.02 22.18
CA THR A 410 -3.12 -21.48 23.21
C THR A 410 -1.66 -21.68 22.85
N ARG A 411 -1.34 -22.71 22.07
CA ARG A 411 0.02 -22.96 21.59
C ARG A 411 0.53 -21.82 20.72
N TRP A 412 -0.27 -21.32 19.78
CA TRP A 412 0.16 -20.26 18.87
C TRP A 412 0.34 -18.93 19.60
N PHE A 413 -0.55 -18.61 20.54
CA PHE A 413 -0.38 -17.42 21.38
C PHE A 413 0.89 -17.52 22.25
N ALA A 414 1.12 -18.68 22.88
CA ALA A 414 2.34 -18.92 23.64
C ALA A 414 3.60 -18.85 22.76
N ASP A 415 3.55 -19.39 21.54
CA ASP A 415 4.64 -19.33 20.56
C ASP A 415 4.91 -17.88 20.10
N ALA A 416 3.88 -17.03 19.99
CA ALA A 416 4.03 -15.60 19.70
C ALA A 416 4.68 -14.85 20.87
N VAL A 417 4.15 -15.01 22.09
CA VAL A 417 4.69 -14.39 23.32
C VAL A 417 6.12 -14.88 23.63
N SER A 418 6.46 -16.11 23.26
CA SER A 418 7.82 -16.64 23.44
C SER A 418 8.85 -15.99 22.51
N VAL A 419 8.43 -15.54 21.32
CA VAL A 419 9.30 -14.82 20.38
C VAL A 419 9.39 -13.35 20.74
N ASP A 420 8.27 -12.72 21.08
CA ASP A 420 8.23 -11.35 21.58
C ASP A 420 7.36 -11.27 22.84
N PRO A 421 7.97 -11.30 24.04
CA PRO A 421 7.26 -11.15 25.31
C PRO A 421 6.57 -9.79 25.48
N LYS A 422 6.90 -8.80 24.63
CA LYS A 422 6.26 -7.48 24.63
C LYS A 422 5.09 -7.38 23.65
N ASN A 423 4.78 -8.44 22.90
CA ASN A 423 3.59 -8.44 22.05
C ASN A 423 2.33 -8.52 22.93
N GLY A 424 1.79 -7.35 23.25
CA GLY A 424 0.59 -7.18 24.06
C GLY A 424 -0.68 -7.73 23.43
N GLU A 425 -0.79 -7.71 22.10
CA GLU A 425 -1.92 -8.29 21.38
C GLU A 425 -1.96 -9.81 21.56
N ALA A 426 -0.84 -10.50 21.37
CA ALA A 426 -0.73 -11.95 21.55
C ALA A 426 -0.99 -12.36 23.01
N LEU A 427 -0.44 -11.61 23.98
CA LEU A 427 -0.69 -11.84 25.40
C LEU A 427 -2.16 -11.60 25.78
N GLY A 428 -2.76 -10.51 25.27
CA GLY A 428 -4.16 -10.16 25.48
C GLY A 428 -5.10 -11.22 24.91
N ASN A 429 -4.84 -11.68 23.68
CA ASN A 429 -5.59 -12.77 23.07
C ASN A 429 -5.46 -14.09 23.83
N MET A 430 -4.25 -14.42 24.31
CA MET A 430 -4.04 -15.59 25.15
C MET A 430 -4.89 -15.53 26.41
N LEU A 431 -4.87 -14.38 27.10
CA LEU A 431 -5.66 -14.16 28.31
C LEU A 431 -7.16 -14.27 28.02
N HIS A 432 -7.66 -13.55 27.01
CA HIS A 432 -9.08 -13.56 26.63
C HIS A 432 -9.57 -14.96 26.27
N PHE A 433 -8.76 -15.73 25.54
CA PHE A 433 -9.11 -17.10 25.18
C PHE A 433 -9.13 -18.04 26.39
N LEU A 434 -8.16 -17.94 27.30
CA LEU A 434 -8.14 -18.74 28.53
C LEU A 434 -9.31 -18.38 29.47
N GLU A 435 -9.68 -17.09 29.55
CA GLU A 435 -10.86 -16.64 30.29
C GLU A 435 -12.14 -17.23 29.70
N PHE A 436 -12.29 -17.18 28.37
CA PHE A 436 -13.40 -17.82 27.66
C PHE A 436 -13.52 -19.31 27.99
N LEU A 437 -12.41 -20.06 27.92
CA LEU A 437 -12.39 -21.49 28.27
C LEU A 437 -12.77 -21.73 29.74
N SER A 438 -12.40 -20.82 30.64
CA SER A 438 -12.70 -20.96 32.08
C SER A 438 -14.16 -20.67 32.42
N SER A 439 -14.84 -19.89 31.58
CA SER A 439 -16.26 -19.56 31.73
C SER A 439 -17.20 -20.47 30.96
N ALA A 440 -16.69 -21.28 30.02
CA ALA A 440 -17.49 -22.19 29.23
C ALA A 440 -18.09 -23.31 30.12
N GLU A 441 -19.40 -23.53 30.04
CA GLU A 441 -20.08 -24.64 30.75
C GLU A 441 -19.51 -25.99 30.34
N GLU A 442 -19.27 -26.16 29.03
CA GLU A 442 -18.62 -27.31 28.42
C GLU A 442 -17.50 -26.80 27.50
N PRO A 443 -16.22 -26.94 27.89
CA PRO A 443 -15.12 -26.54 27.03
C PRO A 443 -15.06 -27.46 25.80
N PRO A 444 -14.54 -26.97 24.65
CA PRO A 444 -14.40 -27.78 23.44
C PRO A 444 -13.66 -29.09 23.73
N GLU A 445 -14.21 -30.22 23.27
CA GLU A 445 -13.72 -31.58 23.60
C GLU A 445 -12.24 -31.82 23.21
N ASN A 446 -11.74 -31.08 22.23
CA ASN A 446 -10.37 -31.15 21.72
C ASN A 446 -9.35 -30.29 22.50
N ILE A 447 -9.79 -29.53 23.52
CA ILE A 447 -8.92 -28.68 24.33
C ILE A 447 -8.68 -29.32 25.69
N ASN A 448 -7.40 -29.53 26.03
CA ASN A 448 -7.05 -30.04 27.36
C ASN A 448 -7.12 -28.93 28.42
N VAL A 449 -8.22 -28.89 29.16
CA VAL A 449 -8.43 -27.92 30.25
C VAL A 449 -7.86 -28.35 31.60
N SER A 450 -7.16 -29.49 31.71
CA SER A 450 -6.70 -30.01 33.01
C SER A 450 -5.78 -29.06 33.77
N ASN A 451 -5.03 -28.22 33.05
CA ASN A 451 -4.11 -27.23 33.61
C ASN A 451 -4.62 -25.79 33.51
N LEU A 452 -5.85 -25.58 33.02
CA LEU A 452 -6.39 -24.26 32.71
C LEU A 452 -6.32 -23.28 33.89
N PRO A 453 -6.71 -23.62 35.14
CA PRO A 453 -6.65 -22.68 36.25
C PRO A 453 -5.24 -22.15 36.52
N ARG A 454 -4.24 -23.05 36.45
CA ARG A 454 -2.83 -22.70 36.67
C ARG A 454 -2.29 -21.84 35.54
N THR A 455 -2.57 -22.20 34.28
CA THR A 455 -2.12 -21.44 33.12
C THR A 455 -2.73 -20.04 33.12
N LEU A 456 -4.03 -19.93 33.38
CA LEU A 456 -4.73 -18.64 33.48
C LEU A 456 -4.16 -17.76 34.60
N GLU A 457 -3.86 -18.32 35.77
CA GLU A 457 -3.24 -17.56 36.86
C GLU A 457 -1.87 -16.99 36.47
N VAL A 458 -1.03 -17.77 35.77
CA VAL A 458 0.29 -17.32 35.30
C VAL A 458 0.14 -16.21 34.26
N VAL A 459 -0.69 -16.42 33.24
CA VAL A 459 -0.91 -15.42 32.18
C VAL A 459 -1.49 -14.13 32.75
N ARG A 460 -2.44 -14.22 33.69
CA ARG A 460 -3.01 -13.05 34.38
C ARG A 460 -1.95 -12.27 35.16
N LYS A 461 -1.06 -12.94 35.89
CA LYS A 461 0.05 -12.25 36.59
C LYS A 461 1.00 -11.55 35.62
N VAL A 462 1.32 -12.17 34.49
CA VAL A 462 2.17 -11.55 33.45
C VAL A 462 1.46 -10.32 32.84
N ALA A 463 0.16 -10.43 32.56
CA ALA A 463 -0.68 -9.34 32.09
C ALA A 463 -0.74 -8.17 33.09
N GLU A 464 -0.98 -8.44 34.37
CA GLU A 464 -1.03 -7.45 35.45
C GLU A 464 0.31 -6.72 35.65
N GLN A 465 1.44 -7.39 35.38
CA GLN A 465 2.77 -6.80 35.43
C GLN A 465 3.07 -5.91 34.22
N ASN A 466 2.29 -6.01 33.13
CA ASN A 466 2.51 -5.29 31.89
C ASN A 466 1.21 -4.62 31.38
N PRO A 467 0.54 -3.78 32.20
CA PRO A 467 -0.78 -3.23 31.87
C PRO A 467 -0.77 -2.35 30.60
N ASP A 468 0.35 -1.70 30.31
CA ASP A 468 0.52 -0.84 29.14
C ASP A 468 0.53 -1.64 27.84
N LEU A 469 1.01 -2.90 27.86
CA LEU A 469 1.02 -3.76 26.69
C LEU A 469 -0.40 -4.18 26.27
N ILE A 470 -1.28 -4.39 27.25
CA ILE A 470 -2.64 -4.87 26.98
C ILE A 470 -3.56 -3.73 26.56
N ARG A 471 -3.41 -2.54 27.16
CA ARG A 471 -4.20 -1.37 26.75
C ARG A 471 -3.88 -0.92 25.33
N GLY A 472 -2.60 -0.90 24.95
CA GLY A 472 -2.17 -0.47 23.61
C GLY A 472 -2.63 -1.37 22.45
N GLY A 473 -3.13 -2.58 22.73
CA GLY A 473 -3.70 -3.48 21.72
C GLY A 473 -5.23 -3.44 21.61
N LEU A 474 -5.93 -2.75 22.53
CA LEU A 474 -7.40 -2.76 22.63
C LEU A 474 -8.07 -1.42 22.29
N ASP A 475 -7.31 -0.32 22.25
CA ASP A 475 -7.74 1.01 21.83
C ASP A 475 -7.41 1.27 20.34
#